data_AF-A0A258ZJE9-F1
#
_entry.id   AF-A0A258ZJE9-F1
#
_cell.length_a   1.000
_cell.length_b   1.000
_cell.length_c   1.000
_cell.angle_alpha   90.00
_cell.angle_beta   90.00
_cell.angle_gamma   90.00
#
_symmetry.space_group_name_H-M   'P 1'
#
loop_
_entity.id
_entity.type
_entity.pdbx_description
1 polymer ?
#
loop_
_entity_poly.entity_id
_entity_poly.type
_entity_poly.pdbx_seq_one_letter_code
_entity_poly.pdbx_strand_id
1 'polypeptide(L)'
;MYAKPPTKDEAAAFGLTVEEAGGPDVEVWPDNKKAVNTFIAMATQWRIGMNGATGLDYAALPFVMRRTGVTTAEHDDVFESLRIMEDAALETIRATQ
;
A
#
# COMPACT_ATOMS: atom_id res chain seq x y z
N MET A 1 -4.30 4.78 -2.39
CA MET A 1 -4.13 3.36 -2.80
C MET A 1 -5.09 2.40 -2.11
N TYR A 2 -5.50 2.62 -0.85
CA TYR A 2 -6.46 1.74 -0.15
C TYR A 2 -7.76 2.41 0.30
N ALA A 3 -7.92 3.72 0.06
CA ALA A 3 -9.20 4.38 0.26
C ALA A 3 -10.22 3.84 -0.75
N LYS A 4 -11.40 3.46 -0.27
CA LYS A 4 -12.52 3.09 -1.15
C LYS A 4 -12.93 4.35 -1.93
N PRO A 5 -13.02 4.29 -3.27
CA PRO A 5 -13.50 5.44 -4.03
C PRO A 5 -14.95 5.75 -3.60
N PRO A 6 -15.33 7.05 -3.58
CA PRO A 6 -16.69 7.44 -3.23
C PRO A 6 -17.69 6.83 -4.20
N THR A 7 -18.82 6.38 -3.67
CA THR A 7 -19.93 5.90 -4.48
C THR A 7 -20.62 7.05 -5.21
N LYS A 8 -21.37 6.73 -6.26
CA LYS A 8 -22.10 7.73 -7.05
C LYS A 8 -23.06 8.57 -6.18
N ASP A 9 -23.69 7.95 -5.20
CA ASP A 9 -24.64 8.61 -4.30
C ASP A 9 -23.92 9.54 -3.30
N GLU A 10 -22.75 9.13 -2.81
CA GLU A 10 -21.89 9.98 -1.96
C GLU A 10 -21.35 11.18 -2.72
N ALA A 11 -20.88 11.00 -3.96
CA ALA A 11 -20.40 12.10 -4.80
C ALA A 11 -21.55 13.08 -5.16
N ALA A 12 -22.73 12.55 -5.50
CA ALA A 12 -23.91 13.35 -5.83
C ALA A 12 -24.44 14.16 -4.65
N ALA A 13 -24.32 13.67 -3.41
CA ALA A 13 -24.69 14.41 -2.21
C ALA A 13 -23.92 15.73 -2.04
N PHE A 14 -22.69 15.79 -2.57
CA PHE A 14 -21.86 16.99 -2.60
C PHE A 14 -21.87 17.71 -3.96
N GLY A 15 -22.71 17.26 -4.91
CA GLY A 15 -22.79 17.84 -6.26
C GLY A 15 -21.56 17.61 -7.13
N LEU A 16 -20.73 16.61 -6.78
CA LEU A 16 -19.50 16.26 -7.48
C LEU A 16 -19.71 15.04 -8.38
N THR A 17 -18.91 14.93 -9.44
CA THR A 17 -18.70 13.67 -10.15
C THR A 17 -17.84 12.72 -9.33
N VAL A 18 -17.88 11.42 -9.65
CA VAL A 18 -17.06 10.40 -8.95
C VAL A 18 -15.57 10.68 -9.12
N GLU A 19 -15.13 11.13 -10.31
CA GLU A 19 -13.75 11.58 -10.53
C GLU A 19 -13.38 12.77 -9.63
N GLU A 20 -14.23 13.80 -9.53
CA GLU A 20 -13.94 14.97 -8.68
C GLU A 20 -13.94 14.62 -7.19
N ALA A 21 -14.80 13.69 -6.76
CA ALA A 21 -14.84 13.20 -5.39
C ALA A 21 -13.68 12.24 -5.07
N GLY A 22 -13.08 11.60 -6.08
CA GLY A 22 -11.95 10.67 -5.93
C GLY A 22 -10.64 11.33 -5.51
N GLY A 23 -10.56 12.65 -5.56
CA GLY A 23 -9.37 13.42 -5.21
C GLY A 23 -8.28 13.36 -6.29
N PRO A 24 -7.23 14.21 -6.17
CA PRO A 24 -6.14 14.22 -7.13
C PRO A 24 -5.32 12.93 -7.07
N ASP A 25 -4.69 12.58 -8.19
CA ASP A 25 -3.71 11.49 -8.24
C ASP A 25 -2.62 11.71 -7.18
N VAL A 26 -2.33 10.65 -6.42
CA VAL A 26 -1.26 10.68 -5.42
C VAL A 26 0.07 10.45 -6.12
N GLU A 27 0.82 11.53 -6.33
CA GLU A 27 2.17 11.46 -6.87
C GLU A 27 3.14 10.86 -5.84
N VAL A 28 3.95 9.89 -6.29
CA VAL A 28 5.00 9.28 -5.48
C VAL A 28 6.33 9.92 -5.84
N TRP A 29 7.00 10.53 -4.86
CA TRP A 29 8.32 11.12 -5.05
C TRP A 29 9.34 10.06 -5.53
N PRO A 30 10.32 10.46 -6.38
CA PRO A 30 11.27 9.51 -6.99
C PRO A 30 11.95 8.58 -5.98
N ASP A 31 12.31 9.10 -4.81
CA ASP A 31 13.01 8.37 -3.75
C ASP A 31 12.13 7.27 -3.14
N ASN A 32 10.82 7.52 -3.04
CA ASN A 32 9.85 6.57 -2.48
C ASN A 32 9.36 5.56 -3.52
N LYS A 33 9.62 5.78 -4.80
CA LYS A 33 9.06 4.98 -5.89
C LYS A 33 9.44 3.51 -5.79
N LYS A 34 10.68 3.20 -5.40
CA LYS A 34 11.13 1.81 -5.19
C LYS A 34 10.36 1.17 -4.04
N ALA A 35 10.30 1.81 -2.88
CA ALA A 35 9.56 1.31 -1.73
C ALA A 35 8.09 1.06 -2.04
N VAL A 36 7.41 2.03 -2.66
CA VAL A 36 5.99 1.89 -3.04
C VAL A 36 5.80 0.75 -4.03
N ASN A 37 6.64 0.62 -5.05
CA ASN A 37 6.56 -0.48 -6.01
C ASN A 37 6.79 -1.84 -5.35
N THR A 38 7.76 -1.95 -4.44
CA THR A 38 8.01 -3.17 -3.67
C THR A 38 6.80 -3.51 -2.78
N PHE A 39 6.21 -2.52 -2.12
CA PHE A 39 5.01 -2.71 -1.30
C PHE A 39 3.80 -3.18 -2.11
N ILE A 40 3.54 -2.57 -3.27
CA ILE A 40 2.48 -3.02 -4.19
C ILE A 40 2.73 -4.45 -4.66
N ALA A 41 3.97 -4.79 -5.00
CA ALA A 41 4.33 -6.15 -5.40
C ALA A 41 4.18 -7.18 -4.25
N MET A 42 4.26 -6.73 -3.00
CA MET A 42 3.99 -7.52 -1.79
C MET A 42 2.50 -7.58 -1.42
N ALA A 43 1.60 -6.92 -2.14
CA ALA A 43 0.20 -6.72 -1.71
C ALA A 43 -0.60 -8.02 -1.46
N THR A 44 -0.18 -9.15 -2.04
CA THR A 44 -0.80 -10.48 -1.82
C THR A 44 -0.08 -11.32 -0.77
N GLN A 45 1.08 -10.89 -0.28
CA GLN A 45 1.97 -11.65 0.59
C GLN A 45 1.71 -11.31 2.06
N TRP A 46 0.47 -11.51 2.52
CA TRP A 46 0.09 -11.33 3.92
C TRP A 46 0.13 -12.65 4.66
N ARG A 47 0.71 -12.63 5.86
CA ARG A 47 0.50 -13.67 6.86
C ARG A 47 -0.89 -13.47 7.46
N ILE A 48 -1.67 -14.55 7.49
CA ILE A 48 -3.04 -14.55 8.01
C ILE A 48 -3.09 -15.31 9.33
N GLY A 49 -3.66 -14.67 10.35
CA GLY A 49 -3.99 -15.28 11.64
C GLY A 49 -5.50 -15.40 11.85
N MET A 50 -5.90 -15.68 13.09
CA MET A 50 -7.32 -15.86 13.46
C MET A 50 -8.21 -14.66 13.11
N ASN A 51 -7.66 -13.44 13.15
CA ASN A 51 -8.37 -12.19 12.91
C ASN A 51 -7.90 -11.48 11.62
N GLY A 52 -7.56 -12.24 10.58
CA GLY A 52 -7.11 -11.69 9.30
C GLY A 52 -5.60 -11.40 9.25
N ALA A 53 -5.20 -10.40 8.45
CA ALA A 53 -3.81 -10.09 8.20
C ALA A 53 -3.07 -9.64 9.47
N THR A 54 -1.89 -10.22 9.73
CA THR A 54 -1.05 -9.89 10.90
C THR A 54 0.25 -9.19 10.53
N GLY A 55 0.71 -9.36 9.29
CA GLY A 55 1.89 -8.71 8.73
C GLY A 55 2.26 -9.27 7.36
N LEU A 56 3.20 -8.65 6.67
CA LEU A 56 3.78 -9.08 5.41
C LEU A 56 4.71 -10.26 5.62
N ASP A 57 4.77 -11.15 4.63
CA ASP A 57 5.71 -12.26 4.65
C ASP A 57 7.11 -11.82 4.19
N TYR A 58 7.96 -11.43 5.14
CA TYR A 58 9.33 -11.03 4.83
C TYR A 58 10.20 -12.14 4.25
N ALA A 59 9.79 -13.42 4.29
CA ALA A 59 10.50 -14.48 3.56
C ALA A 59 10.44 -14.28 2.03
N ALA A 60 9.36 -13.69 1.52
CA ALA A 60 9.21 -13.36 0.10
C ALA A 60 9.92 -12.05 -0.29
N LEU A 61 10.23 -11.19 0.67
CA LEU A 61 10.72 -9.83 0.42
C LEU A 61 12.03 -9.77 -0.39
N PRO A 62 13.07 -10.59 -0.13
CA PRO A 62 14.30 -10.55 -0.95
C PRO A 62 14.06 -10.88 -2.42
N PHE A 63 13.10 -11.78 -2.72
CA PHE A 63 12.72 -12.09 -4.09
C PHE A 63 12.05 -10.89 -4.76
N VAL A 64 11.14 -10.22 -4.05
CA VAL A 64 10.40 -9.06 -4.57
C VAL A 64 11.31 -7.85 -4.74
N MET A 65 12.20 -7.55 -3.78
CA MET A 65 13.21 -6.50 -3.89
C MET A 65 14.08 -6.68 -5.14
N ARG A 66 14.54 -7.91 -5.41
CA ARG A 66 15.27 -8.22 -6.65
C ARG A 66 14.42 -7.98 -7.89
N ARG A 67 13.15 -8.40 -7.88
CA ARG A 67 12.25 -8.25 -9.04
C ARG A 67 11.86 -6.80 -9.35
N THR A 68 11.87 -5.96 -8.32
CA THR A 68 11.54 -4.52 -8.38
C THR A 68 12.78 -3.63 -8.57
N GLY A 69 13.98 -4.23 -8.66
CA GLY A 69 15.22 -3.50 -8.96
C GLY A 69 15.78 -2.72 -7.77
N VAL A 70 15.46 -3.13 -6.56
CA VAL A 70 16.09 -2.61 -5.34
C VAL A 70 17.50 -3.19 -5.26
N THR A 71 18.49 -2.30 -5.09
CA THR A 71 19.90 -2.71 -4.93
C THR A 71 20.21 -3.04 -3.47
N THR A 72 21.29 -3.78 -3.22
CA THR A 72 21.69 -4.14 -1.85
C THR A 72 21.91 -2.92 -0.94
N ALA A 73 22.39 -1.81 -1.49
CA ALA A 73 22.61 -0.58 -0.74
C ALA A 73 21.29 0.11 -0.30
N GLU A 74 20.18 -0.19 -0.98
CA GLU A 74 18.86 0.38 -0.72
C GLU A 74 17.98 -0.55 0.12
N HIS A 75 18.45 -1.75 0.47
CA HIS A 75 17.65 -2.74 1.19
C HIS A 75 17.11 -2.22 2.52
N ASP A 76 17.97 -1.58 3.31
CA ASP A 76 17.61 -1.10 4.64
C ASP A 76 16.56 0.02 4.54
N ASP A 77 16.78 1.02 3.66
CA ASP A 77 15.86 2.13 3.46
C ASP A 77 14.49 1.68 2.93
N VAL A 78 14.49 0.74 1.97
CA VAL A 78 13.25 0.17 1.43
C VAL A 78 12.55 -0.68 2.49
N PHE A 79 13.28 -1.47 3.27
CA PHE A 79 12.69 -2.27 4.35
C PHE A 79 12.01 -1.38 5.39
N GLU A 80 12.66 -0.31 5.84
CA GLU A 80 12.07 0.63 6.80
C GLU A 80 10.81 1.30 6.25
N SER A 81 10.85 1.71 4.99
CA SER A 81 9.69 2.27 4.30
C SER A 81 8.53 1.27 4.22
N LEU A 82 8.82 -0.01 3.96
CA LEU A 82 7.81 -1.08 3.96
C LEU A 82 7.16 -1.27 5.32
N ARG A 83 7.93 -1.20 6.43
CA ARG A 83 7.36 -1.33 7.78
C ARG A 83 6.33 -0.25 8.08
N ILE A 84 6.61 0.99 7.66
CA ILE A 84 5.68 2.11 7.83
C ILE A 84 4.39 1.88 7.01
N MET A 85 4.53 1.46 5.74
CA MET A 85 3.37 1.19 4.89
C MET A 85 2.55 -0.02 5.35
N GLU A 86 3.22 -1.06 5.87
CA GLU A 86 2.59 -2.24 6.46
C GLU A 86 1.72 -1.88 7.66
N ASP A 87 2.24 -1.08 8.59
CA ASP A 87 1.50 -0.65 9.78
C ASP A 87 0.23 0.11 9.39
N ALA A 88 0.35 1.12 8.52
CA ALA A 88 -0.80 1.87 8.01
C ALA A 88 -1.82 1.00 7.26
N ALA A 89 -1.35 0.00 6.49
CA ALA A 89 -2.22 -0.95 5.82
C ALA A 89 -2.94 -1.87 6.82
N LEU A 90 -2.25 -2.35 7.86
CA LEU A 90 -2.87 -3.17 8.91
C LEU A 90 -3.93 -2.39 9.69
N GLU A 91 -3.68 -1.13 10.02
CA GLU A 91 -4.69 -0.24 10.62
C GLU A 91 -5.94 -0.14 9.73
N THR A 92 -5.75 0.11 8.44
CA THR A 92 -6.84 0.23 7.47
C THR A 92 -7.62 -1.09 7.33
N ILE A 93 -6.91 -2.21 7.17
CA ILE A 93 -7.53 -3.55 7.04
C ILE A 93 -8.38 -3.86 8.26
N ARG A 94 -7.84 -3.64 9.47
CA ARG A 94 -8.55 -3.89 10.74
C ARG A 94 -9.76 -2.98 10.93
N ALA A 95 -9.70 -1.73 10.46
CA ALA A 95 -10.82 -0.80 10.52
C ALA A 95 -11.97 -1.17 9.56
N THR A 96 -11.69 -1.98 8.54
CA THR A 96 -12.68 -2.41 7.52
C THR A 96 -13.24 -3.82 7.71
N GLN A 97 -12.83 -4.53 8.77
CA GLN A 97 -13.37 -5.84 9.18
C GLN A 97 -14.61 -5.69 10.05
#